data_AF-A0A929IMV3-F1
#
_entry.id   AF-A0A929IMV3-F1
#
_cell.length_a   1.000
_cell.length_b   1.000
_cell.length_c   1.000
_cell.angle_alpha   90.00
_cell.angle_beta   90.00
_cell.angle_gamma   90.00
#
_symmetry.space_group_name_H-M   'P 1'
#
loop_
_entity.id
_entity.type
_entity.pdbx_description
1 polymer ?
#
loop_
_entity_poly.entity_id
_entity_poly.type
_entity_poly.pdbx_seq_one_letter_code
_entity_poly.pdbx_strand_id
1 'polypeptide(L)' 'MEQFDIVIVGGGIAGASAGFFLSESHRVALLERE' A
#
# COMPACT_ATOMS: atom_id res chain seq x y z
N MET A 1 -5.43 -3.85 -17.99
CA MET A 1 -4.61 -3.01 -17.11
C MET A 1 -5.06 -3.31 -15.69
N GLU A 2 -4.14 -3.69 -14.80
CA GLU A 2 -4.48 -3.80 -13.38
C GLU A 2 -4.59 -2.40 -12.80
N GLN A 3 -5.66 -2.15 -12.05
CA GLN A 3 -5.93 -0.88 -11.39
C GLN A 3 -5.74 -1.10 -9.89
N PHE A 4 -5.24 -0.10 -9.18
CA PHE A 4 -5.17 -0.11 -7.72
C PHE A 4 -6.12 0.96 -7.21
N ASP A 5 -6.72 0.69 -6.06
CA ASP A 5 -7.63 1.64 -5.43
C ASP A 5 -6.82 2.64 -4.59
N ILE A 6 -5.68 2.19 -4.05
CA ILE A 6 -4.79 2.97 -3.19
C ILE A 6 -3.32 2.69 -3.55
N VAL A 7 -2.51 3.75 -3.64
CA VAL A 7 -1.05 3.66 -3.77
C VAL A 7 -0.40 4.32 -2.56
N ILE A 8 0.45 3.58 -1.84
CA ILE A 8 1.24 4.04 -0.69
C ILE A 8 2.69 4.18 -1.13
N VAL A 9 3.29 5.35 -0.90
CA VAL A 9 4.70 5.62 -1.20
C VAL A 9 5.47 5.72 0.12
N GLY A 10 6.41 4.80 0.32
CA GLY A 10 7.15 4.57 1.56
C GLY A 10 6.64 3.33 2.31
N GLY A 11 7.51 2.33 2.50
CA GLY A 11 7.30 1.04 3.15
C GLY A 11 7.82 0.95 4.58
N GLY A 12 8.24 2.08 5.18
CA GLY A 12 8.49 2.15 6.62
C GLY A 12 7.24 1.83 7.46
N ILE A 13 7.37 1.87 8.79
CA ILE A 13 6.31 1.42 9.71
C ILE A 13 4.93 2.04 9.44
N ALA A 14 4.89 3.30 9.02
CA ALA A 14 3.64 3.99 8.69
C ALA A 14 3.00 3.41 7.42
N GLY A 15 3.76 3.24 6.34
CA GLY A 15 3.23 2.72 5.09
C GLY A 15 2.88 1.24 5.16
N ALA A 16 3.70 0.43 5.83
CA ALA A 16 3.42 -0.98 6.05
C ALA A 16 2.18 -1.21 6.91
N SER A 17 2.01 -0.45 8.00
CA SER A 17 0.83 -0.55 8.85
C SER A 17 -0.44 -0.07 8.14
N ALA A 18 -0.36 1.04 7.39
CA ALA A 18 -1.47 1.49 6.55
C ALA A 18 -1.84 0.44 5.49
N GLY A 19 -0.84 -0.12 4.79
CA GLY A 19 -1.03 -1.16 3.79
C GLY A 19 -1.68 -2.41 4.37
N PHE A 20 -1.25 -2.85 5.57
CA PHE A 20 -1.84 -3.97 6.29
C PHE A 20 -3.34 -3.80 6.48
N PHE A 21 -3.78 -2.71 7.14
CA PHE A 21 -5.20 -2.47 7.41
C PHE A 21 -6.03 -2.22 6.14
N LEU A 22 -5.48 -1.49 5.16
CA LEU A 22 -6.21 -1.14 3.93
C LEU A 22 -6.36 -2.35 2.99
N SER A 23 -5.42 -3.28 3.01
CA SER A 23 -5.44 -4.48 2.16
C SER A 23 -6.57 -5.45 2.47
N GLU A 24 -7.23 -5.34 3.62
CA GLU A 24 -8.39 -6.17 3.98
C GLU A 24 -9.58 -5.94 3.02
N SER A 25 -9.67 -4.77 2.40
CA SER A 25 -10.83 -4.37 1.58
C SER A 25 -10.49 -3.67 0.27
N HIS A 26 -9.24 -3.25 0.06
CA HIS A 26 -8.82 -2.50 -1.13
C HIS A 26 -7.63 -3.15 -1.81
N ARG A 27 -7.51 -2.98 -3.13
CA ARG A 27 -6.28 -3.34 -3.85
C ARG A 27 -5.25 -2.24 -3.62
N VAL A 28 -4.28 -2.53 -2.75
CA VAL A 28 -3.23 -1.60 -2.35
C VAL A 28 -1.93 -1.95 -3.07
N ALA A 29 -1.32 -0.94 -3.69
CA ALA A 29 0.09 -1.02 -4.10
C ALA A 29 0.94 -0.24 -3.10
N LEU A 30 1.94 -0.89 -2.51
CA LEU A 30 2.95 -0.24 -1.68
C LEU A 30 4.26 -0.19 -2.46
N LEU A 31 4.82 1.02 -2.59
CA LEU A 31 6.08 1.27 -3.28
C LEU A 31 7.10 1.83 -2.28
N GLU A 32 8.23 1.15 -2.12
CA GLU A 32 9.39 1.63 -1.36
C GLU A 32 10.59 1.75 -2.32
N ARG A 33 11.45 2.73 -2.06
CA ARG A 33 12.65 3.02 -2.86
C ARG A 33 13.76 1.98 -2.60
N GLU A 34 13.87 1.53 -1.35
CA GLU A 34 14.92 0.59 -0.92
C GLU A 34 14.72 -0.84 -1.42
#